data_AF-A0A382TEI9-F1
#
_entry.id   AF-A0A382TEI9-F1
#
_cell.length_a   1.000
_cell.length_b   1.000
_cell.length_c   1.000
_cell.angle_alpha   90.00
_cell.angle_beta   90.00
_cell.angle_gamma   90.00
#
_symmetry.space_group_name_H-M   'P 1'
#
loop_
_entity.id
_entity.type
_entity.pdbx_description
1 polymer ?
#
loop_
_entity_poly.entity_id
_entity_poly.type
_entity_poly.pdbx_seq_one_letter_code
_entity_poly.pdbx_strand_id
1 'polypeptide(L)' 'MKTLIIAEAGVNHNGDISLARQLIDVAADVGADLVKFQTFTADKLLT' A
#
# COMPACT_ATOMS: atom_id res chain seq x y z
N MET A 1 -12.62 -5.91 21.64
CA MET A 1 -12.22 -5.00 20.54
C MET A 1 -11.26 -5.78 19.64
N LYS A 2 -11.48 -5.80 18.32
CA LYS A 2 -10.60 -6.51 17.37
C LYS A 2 -9.44 -5.60 16.98
N THR A 3 -8.22 -6.13 16.93
CA THR A 3 -7.06 -5.42 16.37
C THR A 3 -7.30 -5.17 14.88
N LEU A 4 -7.10 -3.94 14.41
CA LEU A 4 -7.14 -3.57 13.00
C LEU A 4 -5.75 -3.79 12.39
N ILE A 5 -5.65 -4.60 11.34
CA ILE A 5 -4.40 -4.89 10.64
C ILE A 5 -4.38 -4.11 9.31
N ILE A 6 -3.37 -3.27 9.14
CA ILE A 6 -3.14 -2.49 7.91
C ILE A 6 -1.87 -3.00 7.24
N ALA A 7 -1.99 -3.54 6.02
CA ALA A 7 -0.87 -3.87 5.17
C ALA A 7 -0.32 -2.60 4.51
N GLU A 8 0.91 -2.20 4.84
CA GLU A 8 1.56 -1.04 4.23
C GLU A 8 2.19 -1.41 2.89
N ALA A 9 1.57 -0.99 1.79
CA ALA A 9 2.14 -1.10 0.44
C ALA A 9 3.12 0.05 0.13
N GLY A 10 2.91 1.23 0.74
CA GLY A 10 3.80 2.38 0.58
C GLY A 10 3.95 2.80 -0.89
N VAL A 11 5.20 2.81 -1.37
CA VAL A 11 5.59 3.03 -2.78
C VAL A 11 6.09 1.76 -3.48
N ASN A 12 5.88 0.57 -2.87
CA ASN A 12 6.45 -0.70 -3.34
C ASN A 12 5.90 -1.18 -4.69
N HIS A 13 4.92 -0.47 -5.26
CA HIS A 13 4.43 -0.70 -6.61
C HIS A 13 5.39 -0.14 -7.69
N ASN A 14 6.43 0.61 -7.34
CA ASN A 14 7.47 1.10 -8.28
C ASN A 14 6.91 1.82 -9.52
N GLY A 15 5.77 2.49 -9.39
CA GLY A 15 5.09 3.15 -10.51
C GLY A 15 4.32 2.21 -11.46
N ASP A 16 4.31 0.90 -11.21
CA ASP A 16 3.58 -0.09 -12.01
C ASP A 16 2.19 -0.37 -11.39
N ILE A 17 1.14 -0.11 -12.16
CA ILE A 17 -0.24 -0.35 -11.74
C ILE A 17 -0.57 -1.84 -11.60
N SER A 18 0.07 -2.70 -12.40
CA SER A 18 -0.09 -4.16 -12.32
C SER A 18 0.43 -4.66 -10.98
N LEU A 19 1.62 -4.19 -10.58
CA LEU A 19 2.22 -4.52 -9.30
C LEU A 19 1.39 -3.97 -8.13
N ALA A 20 0.83 -2.76 -8.24
CA ALA A 20 -0.08 -2.22 -7.23
C ALA A 20 -1.31 -3.12 -7.01
N ARG A 21 -1.89 -3.68 -8.08
CA ARG A 21 -3.00 -4.64 -7.98
C ARG A 21 -2.58 -5.94 -7.30
N GLN A 22 -1.40 -6.46 -7.63
CA GLN A 22 -0.86 -7.66 -6.97
C GLN A 22 -0.65 -7.44 -5.47
N LEU A 23 -0.21 -6.25 -5.04
CA LEU A 23 -0.08 -5.91 -3.61
C LEU A 23 -1.43 -5.89 -2.89
N ILE A 24 -2.50 -5.47 -3.58
CA ILE A 24 -3.88 -5.54 -3.05
C ILE A 24 -4.32 -7.00 -2.92
N ASP A 25 -4.10 -7.81 -3.95
CA ASP A 25 -4.48 -9.22 -3.97
C ASP A 25 -3.81 -9.98 -2.81
N VAL A 26 -2.49 -9.79 -2.61
CA VAL A 26 -1.75 -10.41 -1.50
C VAL A 26 -2.27 -9.93 -0.13
N ALA A 27 -2.56 -8.63 0.02
CA ALA A 27 -3.10 -8.11 1.28
C ALA A 27 -4.47 -8.72 1.63
N ALA A 28 -5.32 -8.94 0.63
CA ALA A 28 -6.60 -9.62 0.78
C ALA A 28 -6.42 -11.10 1.12
N ASP A 29 -5.51 -11.80 0.42
CA ASP A 29 -5.25 -13.24 0.61
C ASP A 29 -4.73 -13.57 2.01
N VAL A 30 -3.91 -12.70 2.60
CA VAL A 30 -3.40 -12.88 3.98
C VAL A 30 -4.37 -12.40 5.06
N GLY A 31 -5.52 -11.82 4.67
CA GLY A 31 -6.56 -11.38 5.59
C GLY A 31 -6.27 -10.07 6.32
N ALA A 32 -5.51 -9.15 5.70
CA ALA A 32 -5.40 -7.78 6.22
C ALA A 32 -6.78 -7.09 6.15
N ASP A 33 -7.10 -6.25 7.14
CA ASP A 33 -8.37 -5.51 7.11
C ASP A 33 -8.31 -4.36 6.09
N LEU A 34 -7.13 -3.79 5.85
CA LEU A 34 -6.88 -2.66 4.95
C LEU A 34 -5.51 -2.79 4.28
N VAL A 35 -5.37 -2.19 3.09
CA VAL A 35 -4.08 -1.95 2.42
C VAL A 35 -3.89 -0.45 2.22
N LYS A 36 -2.68 0.06 2.51
CA LYS A 36 -2.38 1.51 2.48
C LYS A 36 -1.25 1.82 1.50
N PHE A 37 -1.51 2.79 0.63
CA PHE A 37 -0.53 3.37 -0.31
C PHE A 37 -0.14 4.78 0.14
N GLN A 38 1.04 5.23 -0.27
CA GLN A 38 1.50 6.60 -0.02
C GLN A 38 1.22 7.49 -1.22
N THR A 39 0.67 8.68 -0.95
CA THR A 39 0.45 9.72 -1.96
C THR A 39 1.28 10.94 -1.61
N PHE A 40 2.24 11.27 -2.46
CA PHE A 40 3.03 12.49 -2.38
C PHE A 40 3.50 12.89 -3.78
N THR A 41 3.92 14.15 -3.92
CA THR A 41 4.68 14.60 -5.08
C THR A 41 6.13 14.82 -4.64
N ALA A 42 7.09 14.35 -5.42
CA ALA A 42 8.51 14.32 -5.01
C ALA A 42 9.07 15.71 -4.68
N ASP A 43 8.58 16.73 -5.37
CA ASP A 43 8.86 18.15 -5.15
C ASP A 43 8.45 18.65 -3.76
N LYS A 44 7.47 18.01 -3.10
CA LYS A 44 7.00 18.39 -1.75
C LYS A 44 7.73 17.67 -0.62
N LEU A 45 8.66 16.76 -0.94
CA LEU A 45 9.43 16.00 0.04
C LEU A 45 10.89 16.46 0.17
N LEU A 46 11.36 17.31 -0.74
CA LEU A 46 12.72 17.84 -0.71
C LEU A 46 12.74 19.16 0.08
N THR A 47 13.60 19.23 1.10
CA THR A 47 13.94 20.47 1.84
C THR A 47 15.17 21.13 1.24
#